data_AF-A0A2E1FJZ5-F1
#
_entry.id   AF-A0A2E1FJZ5-F1
#
_cell.length_a   1.000
_cell.length_b   1.000
_cell.length_c   1.000
_cell.angle_alpha   90.00
_cell.angle_beta   90.00
_cell.angle_gamma   90.00
#
_symmetry.space_group_name_H-M   'P 1'
#
loop_
_entity.id
_entity.type
_entity.pdbx_description
1 polymer ?
#
loop_
_entity_poly.entity_id
_entity_poly.type
_entity_poly.pdbx_seq_one_letter_code
_entity_poly.pdbx_strand_id
1 'polypeptide(L)'
;MGRDIGILCHLTSLPNGKISDSHKFLEFLEKNGYSKWQFLPLTPPDKHSSPYASPSAFAGHYGICSTSEVGDLSEESYWLDDWALFTTIEQHYPEKNWTQWPEELRDRDPVALAKWREKIDPEIIRQGIFQHEWLEMKNISNRMGIELIGDLPIF
;
A
#
# COMPACT_ATOMS: atom_id res chain seq x y z
N MET A 1 -0.69 -17.09 30.18
CA MET A 1 -1.14 -16.30 29.02
C MET A 1 -1.75 -15.01 29.53
N GLY A 2 -1.17 -13.86 29.18
CA GLY A 2 -1.76 -12.55 29.49
C GLY A 2 -2.99 -12.28 28.64
N ARG A 3 -3.81 -11.30 29.04
CA ARG A 3 -4.94 -10.82 28.24
C ARG A 3 -4.47 -9.64 27.41
N ASP A 4 -4.48 -9.78 26.10
CA ASP A 4 -4.20 -8.66 25.19
C ASP A 4 -5.49 -7.91 24.86
N ILE A 5 -5.37 -6.60 24.69
CA ILE A 5 -6.47 -5.72 24.28
C ILE A 5 -5.94 -4.87 23.12
N GLY A 6 -6.74 -4.74 22.07
CA GLY A 6 -6.39 -3.94 20.91
C GLY A 6 -7.54 -3.10 20.40
N ILE A 7 -7.20 -2.20 19.47
CA ILE A 7 -8.16 -1.35 18.78
C ILE A 7 -8.12 -1.65 17.28
N LEU A 8 -9.30 -1.78 16.68
CA LEU A 8 -9.50 -1.75 15.24
C LEU A 8 -9.74 -0.30 14.80
N CYS A 9 -8.82 0.27 14.04
CA CYS A 9 -8.94 1.61 13.46
C CYS A 9 -8.09 1.68 12.20
N HIS A 10 -8.71 1.86 11.03
CA HIS A 10 -7.94 1.97 9.79
C HIS A 10 -7.26 3.34 9.67
N LEU A 11 -6.12 3.43 8.97
CA LEU A 11 -5.33 4.65 8.85
C LEU A 11 -6.13 5.83 8.27
N THR A 12 -7.04 5.57 7.33
CA THR A 12 -7.91 6.61 6.75
C THR A 12 -8.92 7.20 7.75
N SER A 13 -9.11 6.56 8.91
CA SER A 13 -9.97 7.04 9.99
C SER A 13 -9.22 7.90 11.02
N LEU A 14 -7.89 8.02 10.89
CA LEU A 14 -7.10 8.98 11.68
C LEU A 14 -7.39 10.42 11.21
N PRO A 15 -7.08 11.45 12.03
CA PRO A 15 -7.54 12.82 11.79
C PRO A 15 -7.24 13.39 10.40
N ASN A 16 -6.09 13.08 9.80
CA ASN A 16 -5.73 13.48 8.43
C ASN A 16 -5.79 12.30 7.44
N GLY A 17 -6.08 11.09 7.92
CA GLY A 17 -6.11 9.88 7.12
C GLY A 17 -4.74 9.46 6.58
N LYS A 18 -3.64 9.83 7.28
CA LYS A 18 -2.26 9.61 6.82
C LYS A 18 -1.48 8.67 7.74
N ILE A 19 -0.48 7.97 7.19
CA ILE A 19 0.44 7.14 7.99
C ILE A 19 1.17 7.99 9.04
N SER A 20 1.51 9.25 8.75
CA SER A 20 2.13 10.16 9.72
C SER A 20 1.28 10.44 10.98
N ASP A 21 -0.04 10.26 10.95
CA ASP A 21 -0.87 10.36 12.15
C ASP A 21 -0.67 9.18 13.12
N SER A 22 -0.07 8.08 12.65
CA SER A 22 0.15 6.86 13.42
C SER A 22 0.94 7.11 14.70
N HIS A 23 1.90 8.05 14.71
CA HIS A 23 2.71 8.33 15.89
C HIS A 23 1.85 8.73 17.10
N LYS A 24 0.93 9.68 16.90
CA LYS A 24 -0.01 10.12 17.95
C LYS A 24 -0.98 9.01 18.35
N PHE A 25 -1.38 8.17 17.40
CA PHE A 25 -2.26 7.06 17.69
C PHE A 25 -1.55 5.98 18.51
N LEU A 26 -0.30 5.65 18.19
CA LEU A 26 0.54 4.71 18.95
C LEU A 26 0.80 5.21 20.37
N GLU A 27 1.09 6.51 20.55
CA GLU A 27 1.18 7.13 21.89
C GLU A 27 -0.13 7.00 22.69
N PHE A 28 -1.27 7.17 22.02
CA PHE A 28 -2.58 6.94 22.63
C PHE A 28 -2.77 5.48 23.04
N LEU A 29 -2.38 4.52 22.19
CA LEU A 29 -2.49 3.09 22.49
C LEU A 29 -1.64 2.71 23.71
N GLU A 30 -0.37 3.10 23.72
CA GLU A 30 0.57 2.83 24.81
C GLU A 30 0.06 3.43 26.13
N LYS A 31 -0.33 4.72 26.12
CA LYS A 31 -0.83 5.42 27.30
C LYS A 31 -2.05 4.75 27.94
N ASN A 32 -2.88 4.08 27.13
CA ASN A 32 -4.09 3.42 27.59
C ASN A 32 -3.95 1.89 27.76
N GLY A 33 -2.73 1.36 27.61
CA GLY A 33 -2.45 -0.06 27.83
C GLY A 33 -2.97 -0.99 26.73
N TYR A 34 -3.20 -0.49 25.52
CA TYR A 34 -3.51 -1.32 24.36
C TYR A 34 -2.21 -1.86 23.74
N SER A 35 -2.16 -3.16 23.49
CA SER A 35 -0.98 -3.84 22.94
C SER A 35 -1.13 -4.23 21.46
N LYS A 36 -2.31 -4.02 20.87
CA LYS A 36 -2.64 -4.44 19.50
C LYS A 36 -3.33 -3.33 18.71
N TRP A 37 -2.94 -3.14 17.46
CA TRP A 37 -3.63 -2.26 16.52
C TRP A 37 -3.96 -3.01 15.23
N GLN A 38 -5.25 -3.17 14.95
CA GLN A 38 -5.74 -3.78 13.72
C GLN A 38 -6.20 -2.72 12.73
N PHE A 39 -5.94 -2.96 11.44
CA PHE A 39 -6.47 -2.16 10.33
C PHE A 39 -6.85 -3.05 9.15
N LEU A 40 -7.69 -2.50 8.27
CA LEU A 40 -8.09 -3.10 6.99
C LEU A 40 -6.90 -3.15 6.01
N PRO A 41 -7.01 -3.83 4.85
CA PRO A 41 -5.92 -3.90 3.88
C PRO A 41 -5.37 -2.53 3.49
N LEU A 42 -4.05 -2.45 3.32
CA LEU A 42 -3.34 -1.21 2.96
C LEU A 42 -3.12 -1.07 1.45
N THR A 43 -3.72 -1.95 0.67
CA THR A 43 -3.65 -1.96 -0.79
C THR A 43 -4.44 -0.79 -1.39
N PRO A 44 -4.10 -0.29 -2.59
CA PRO A 44 -4.87 0.75 -3.28
C PRO A 44 -6.33 0.33 -3.38
N PRO A 45 -7.29 1.14 -2.92
CA PRO A 45 -8.69 0.76 -3.02
C PRO A 45 -9.21 0.94 -4.45
N ASP A 46 -10.33 0.31 -4.75
CA ASP A 46 -11.06 0.53 -6.00
C ASP A 46 -11.69 1.92 -6.05
N LYS A 47 -12.39 2.20 -7.17
CA LYS A 47 -13.14 3.45 -7.37
C LYS A 47 -14.26 3.70 -6.35
N HIS A 48 -14.65 2.68 -5.57
CA HIS A 48 -15.65 2.77 -4.52
C HIS A 48 -15.01 2.87 -3.12
N SER A 49 -13.68 3.04 -3.06
CA SER A 49 -12.89 3.18 -1.84
C SER A 49 -12.90 1.94 -0.95
N SER A 50 -13.20 0.75 -1.50
CA SER A 50 -13.16 -0.49 -0.74
C SER A 50 -11.72 -0.99 -0.60
N PRO A 51 -11.18 -1.18 0.62
CA PRO A 51 -9.85 -1.75 0.80
C PRO A 51 -9.80 -3.25 0.48
N TYR A 52 -10.96 -3.91 0.36
CA TYR A 52 -11.07 -5.33 -0.04
C TYR A 52 -11.22 -5.53 -1.54
N ALA A 53 -11.30 -4.45 -2.32
CA ALA A 53 -11.29 -4.50 -3.77
C ALA A 53 -10.09 -3.69 -4.24
N SER A 54 -8.98 -4.35 -4.54
CA SER A 54 -7.75 -3.71 -5.00
C SER A 54 -7.32 -4.24 -6.37
N PRO A 55 -6.75 -3.40 -7.25
CA PRO A 55 -6.09 -3.88 -8.45
C PRO A 55 -4.76 -4.61 -8.17
N SER A 56 -4.27 -4.61 -6.92
CA SER A 56 -3.04 -5.30 -6.53
C SER A 56 -3.13 -5.90 -5.13
N ALA A 57 -2.63 -7.12 -4.97
CA ALA A 57 -2.50 -7.77 -3.67
C ALA A 57 -1.25 -7.34 -2.88
N PHE A 58 -0.32 -6.63 -3.52
CA PHE A 58 1.00 -6.30 -2.95
C PHE A 58 1.22 -4.80 -2.77
N ALA A 59 0.74 -3.99 -3.72
CA ALA A 59 1.02 -2.56 -3.73
C ALA A 59 0.48 -1.87 -2.49
N GLY A 60 1.13 -0.80 -2.07
CA GLY A 60 0.66 0.08 -1.00
C GLY A 60 -0.16 1.25 -1.54
N HIS A 61 -1.17 1.67 -0.78
CA HIS A 61 -1.99 2.82 -1.11
C HIS A 61 -1.22 4.14 -0.93
N TYR A 62 -0.72 4.71 -2.02
CA TYR A 62 -0.01 6.01 -1.98
C TYR A 62 -0.84 7.16 -1.37
N GLY A 63 -2.17 7.11 -1.49
CA GLY A 63 -3.08 8.14 -0.97
C GLY A 63 -3.03 8.36 0.54
N ILE A 64 -2.50 7.42 1.32
CA ILE A 64 -2.30 7.57 2.77
C ILE A 64 -0.88 8.04 3.15
N CYS A 65 -0.01 8.31 2.17
CA CYS A 65 1.32 8.86 2.38
C CYS A 65 1.28 10.40 2.50
N SER A 66 2.34 10.95 3.09
CA SER A 66 2.54 12.37 3.41
C SER A 66 3.99 12.87 3.25
N THR A 67 4.97 11.97 3.09
CA THR A 67 6.38 12.29 2.84
C THR A 67 6.76 12.25 1.35
N SER A 68 7.99 12.70 1.06
CA SER A 68 8.67 12.54 -0.22
C SER A 68 9.90 11.62 -0.14
N GLU A 69 10.23 11.12 1.04
CA GLU A 69 11.31 10.16 1.26
C GLU A 69 10.99 8.82 0.59
N VAL A 70 11.98 8.24 -0.10
CA VAL A 70 11.82 6.99 -0.86
C VAL A 70 12.55 5.87 -0.12
N GLY A 71 11.81 4.82 0.22
CA GLY A 71 12.32 3.62 0.89
C GLY A 71 12.97 2.62 -0.08
N ASP A 72 13.69 1.67 0.49
CA ASP A 72 14.28 0.56 -0.27
C ASP A 72 13.20 -0.41 -0.76
N LEU A 73 13.29 -0.79 -2.03
CA LEU A 73 12.39 -1.71 -2.72
C LEU A 73 13.14 -2.92 -3.32
N SER A 74 14.39 -3.14 -2.93
CA SER A 74 15.25 -4.21 -3.46
C SER A 74 14.60 -5.60 -3.39
N GLU A 75 13.85 -5.88 -2.32
CA GLU A 75 13.14 -7.15 -2.10
C GLU A 75 11.78 -7.25 -2.82
N GLU A 76 11.31 -6.18 -3.46
CA GLU A 76 9.96 -6.08 -4.03
C GLU A 76 9.90 -6.35 -5.55
N SER A 77 11.06 -6.66 -6.15
CA SER A 77 11.21 -6.85 -7.61
C SER A 77 10.29 -7.92 -8.22
N TYR A 78 9.81 -8.88 -7.44
CA TYR A 78 8.96 -9.97 -7.91
C TYR A 78 7.53 -9.55 -8.28
N TRP A 79 7.07 -8.37 -7.83
CA TRP A 79 5.73 -7.83 -8.13
C TRP A 79 5.74 -6.38 -8.61
N LEU A 80 6.75 -5.61 -8.21
CA LEU A 80 6.76 -4.16 -8.35
C LEU A 80 6.74 -3.70 -9.81
N ASP A 81 7.57 -4.30 -10.66
CA ASP A 81 7.64 -3.99 -12.09
C ASP A 81 6.30 -4.20 -12.79
N ASP A 82 5.62 -5.29 -12.44
CA ASP A 82 4.33 -5.66 -13.03
C ASP A 82 3.22 -4.71 -12.57
N TRP A 83 3.21 -4.34 -11.28
CA TRP A 83 2.31 -3.31 -10.77
C TRP A 83 2.54 -1.97 -11.47
N ALA A 84 3.80 -1.54 -11.57
CA ALA A 84 4.15 -0.25 -12.13
C ALA A 84 3.81 -0.16 -13.62
N LEU A 85 4.05 -1.25 -14.37
CA LEU A 85 3.57 -1.41 -15.75
C LEU A 85 2.05 -1.36 -15.84
N PHE A 86 1.36 -2.17 -15.03
CA PHE A 86 -0.09 -2.25 -15.04
C PHE A 86 -0.73 -0.88 -14.84
N THR A 87 -0.39 -0.17 -13.76
CA THR A 87 -1.05 1.11 -13.45
C THR A 87 -0.68 2.20 -14.46
N THR A 88 0.54 2.17 -15.00
CA THR A 88 0.96 3.13 -16.03
C THR A 88 0.17 2.93 -17.34
N ILE A 89 -0.10 1.69 -17.72
CA ILE A 89 -0.94 1.37 -18.89
C ILE A 89 -2.41 1.66 -18.60
N GLU A 90 -2.90 1.32 -17.41
CA GLU A 90 -4.27 1.59 -16.96
C GLU A 90 -4.60 3.09 -17.02
N GLN A 91 -3.69 3.95 -16.55
CA GLN A 91 -3.84 5.41 -16.63
C GLN A 91 -3.92 5.92 -18.07
N HIS A 92 -3.34 5.21 -19.03
CA HIS A 92 -3.45 5.54 -20.46
C HIS A 92 -4.76 5.05 -21.09
N TYR A 93 -5.38 4.00 -20.53
CA TYR A 93 -6.65 3.42 -20.99
C TYR A 93 -7.72 3.43 -19.87
N PRO A 94 -8.11 4.61 -19.35
CA PRO A 94 -8.96 4.70 -18.15
C PRO A 94 -10.37 4.11 -18.33
N GLU A 95 -10.85 4.01 -19.56
CA GLU A 95 -12.17 3.47 -19.92
C GLU A 95 -12.15 1.94 -20.15
N LYS A 96 -10.99 1.27 -20.00
CA LYS A 96 -10.82 -0.15 -20.34
C LYS A 96 -10.21 -0.93 -19.18
N ASN A 97 -10.79 -2.08 -18.88
CA ASN A 97 -10.10 -3.08 -18.07
C ASN A 97 -8.94 -3.70 -18.87
N TRP A 98 -7.95 -4.27 -18.17
CA TRP A 98 -6.78 -4.87 -18.82
C TRP A 98 -7.12 -5.95 -19.86
N THR A 99 -8.24 -6.67 -19.66
CA THR A 99 -8.75 -7.67 -20.61
C THR A 99 -9.21 -7.08 -21.94
N GLN A 100 -9.39 -5.76 -22.03
CA GLN A 100 -9.87 -5.01 -23.19
C GLN A 100 -8.79 -4.12 -23.82
N TRP A 101 -7.56 -4.15 -23.31
CA TRP A 101 -6.41 -3.47 -23.88
C TRP A 101 -6.04 -4.06 -25.26
N PRO A 102 -5.23 -3.35 -26.07
CA PRO A 102 -4.62 -3.94 -27.26
C PRO A 102 -4.00 -5.32 -26.97
N GLU A 103 -4.11 -6.24 -27.91
CA GLU A 103 -3.73 -7.65 -27.76
C GLU A 103 -2.29 -7.80 -27.25
N GLU A 104 -1.37 -7.02 -27.82
CA GLU A 104 0.03 -7.01 -27.45
C GLU A 104 0.29 -6.56 -25.98
N LEU A 105 -0.58 -5.72 -25.41
CA LEU A 105 -0.46 -5.31 -24.00
C LEU A 105 -1.18 -6.29 -23.07
N ARG A 106 -2.38 -6.75 -23.47
CA ARG A 106 -3.17 -7.74 -22.72
C ARG A 106 -2.40 -9.05 -22.56
N ASP A 107 -1.76 -9.51 -23.63
CA ASP A 107 -1.03 -10.78 -23.68
C ASP A 107 0.47 -10.61 -23.35
N ARG A 108 0.84 -9.41 -22.88
CA ARG A 108 2.16 -9.08 -22.32
C ARG A 108 3.31 -9.34 -23.29
N ASP A 109 3.14 -8.96 -24.56
CA ASP A 109 4.21 -9.01 -25.55
C ASP A 109 5.43 -8.20 -25.07
N PRO A 110 6.63 -8.81 -24.97
CA PRO A 110 7.80 -8.13 -24.42
C PRO A 110 8.20 -6.86 -25.18
N VAL A 111 7.99 -6.82 -26.50
CA VAL A 111 8.36 -5.68 -27.35
C VAL A 111 7.39 -4.52 -27.14
N ALA A 112 6.09 -4.81 -27.03
CA ALA A 112 5.08 -3.82 -26.69
C ALA A 112 5.30 -3.25 -25.27
N LEU A 113 5.59 -4.11 -24.29
CA LEU A 113 5.83 -3.70 -22.90
C LEU A 113 7.12 -2.90 -22.71
N ALA A 114 8.16 -3.13 -23.53
CA ALA A 114 9.42 -2.38 -23.43
C ALA A 114 9.23 -0.86 -23.48
N LYS A 115 8.30 -0.38 -24.32
CA LYS A 115 7.95 1.05 -24.44
C LYS A 115 7.27 1.62 -23.20
N TRP A 116 6.63 0.77 -22.41
CA TRP A 116 5.96 1.15 -21.17
C TRP A 116 6.90 1.10 -19.98
N ARG A 117 7.87 0.19 -19.99
CA ARG A 117 8.92 0.08 -18.94
C ARG A 117 9.68 1.40 -18.76
N GLU A 118 9.88 2.17 -19.82
CA GLU A 118 10.52 3.49 -19.74
C GLU A 118 9.71 4.55 -18.98
N LYS A 119 8.46 4.26 -18.60
CA LYS A 119 7.52 5.21 -18.00
C LYS A 119 7.10 4.85 -16.57
N ILE A 120 7.65 3.77 -16.01
CA ILE A 120 7.17 3.22 -14.73
C ILE A 120 7.75 3.92 -13.50
N ASP A 121 8.85 4.67 -13.65
CA ASP A 121 9.56 5.32 -12.54
C ASP A 121 8.67 6.11 -11.58
N PRO A 122 7.65 6.89 -12.01
CA PRO A 122 6.77 7.59 -11.08
C PRO A 122 6.02 6.65 -10.14
N GLU A 123 5.63 5.46 -10.59
CA GLU A 123 4.96 4.48 -9.73
C GLU A 123 5.95 3.76 -8.82
N ILE A 124 7.16 3.45 -9.30
CA ILE A 124 8.24 2.91 -8.46
C ILE A 124 8.52 3.85 -7.29
N ILE A 125 8.59 5.16 -7.55
CA ILE A 125 8.79 6.19 -6.52
C ILE A 125 7.63 6.20 -5.52
N ARG A 126 6.38 6.11 -5.97
CA ARG A 126 5.21 6.07 -5.07
C ARG A 126 5.23 4.87 -4.14
N GLN A 127 5.56 3.69 -4.65
CA GLN A 127 5.70 2.49 -3.81
C GLN A 127 6.85 2.62 -2.82
N GLY A 128 7.95 3.26 -3.22
CA GLY A 128 9.07 3.54 -2.31
C GLY A 128 8.70 4.52 -1.19
N ILE A 129 7.90 5.55 -1.50
CA ILE A 129 7.37 6.47 -0.49
C ILE A 129 6.48 5.73 0.51
N PHE A 130 5.56 4.89 0.02
CA PHE A 130 4.73 4.06 0.88
C PHE A 130 5.57 3.15 1.79
N GLN A 131 6.56 2.46 1.20
CA GLN A 131 7.43 1.54 1.92
C GLN A 131 8.22 2.25 3.04
N HIS A 132 8.69 3.47 2.78
CA HIS A 132 9.37 4.28 3.79
C HIS A 132 8.47 4.55 5.01
N GLU A 133 7.29 5.14 4.80
CA GLU A 133 6.38 5.48 5.90
C GLU A 133 5.85 4.22 6.62
N TRP A 134 5.56 3.16 5.87
CA TRP A 134 5.13 1.88 6.45
C TRP A 134 6.19 1.30 7.38
N LEU A 135 7.45 1.24 6.94
CA LEU A 135 8.55 0.73 7.75
C LEU A 135 8.83 1.64 8.95
N GLU A 136 8.73 2.96 8.80
CA GLU A 136 8.86 3.89 9.91
C GLU A 136 7.81 3.63 10.99
N MET A 137 6.52 3.59 10.61
CA MET A 137 5.42 3.30 11.53
C MET A 137 5.60 1.93 12.20
N LYS A 138 5.92 0.88 11.42
CA LYS A 138 6.14 -0.48 11.93
C LYS A 138 7.28 -0.50 12.95
N ASN A 139 8.38 0.20 12.67
CA ASN A 139 9.52 0.28 13.58
C ASN A 139 9.19 1.03 14.87
N ILE A 140 8.40 2.11 14.80
CA ILE A 140 7.92 2.83 15.99
C ILE A 140 7.01 1.91 16.82
N SER A 141 6.03 1.26 16.19
CA SER A 141 5.10 0.34 16.85
C SER A 141 5.84 -0.78 17.59
N ASN A 142 6.84 -1.39 16.93
CA ASN A 142 7.67 -2.44 17.52
C ASN A 142 8.44 -1.94 18.75
N ARG A 143 8.99 -0.71 18.72
CA ARG A 143 9.69 -0.13 19.87
C ARG A 143 8.77 0.15 21.06
N MET A 144 7.49 0.45 20.79
CA MET A 144 6.47 0.69 21.81
C MET A 144 5.78 -0.60 22.29
N GLY A 145 6.17 -1.76 21.75
CA GLY A 145 5.56 -3.04 22.10
C GLY A 145 4.11 -3.19 21.64
N ILE A 146 3.70 -2.43 20.61
CA ILE A 146 2.37 -2.50 20.00
C ILE A 146 2.48 -3.40 18.76
N GLU A 147 1.69 -4.47 18.73
CA GLU A 147 1.61 -5.41 17.61
C GLU A 147 0.62 -4.88 16.55
N LEU A 148 1.08 -4.78 15.31
CA LEU A 148 0.24 -4.42 14.17
C LEU A 148 -0.40 -5.67 13.57
N ILE A 149 -1.73 -5.65 13.42
CA ILE A 149 -2.53 -6.73 12.85
C ILE A 149 -3.06 -6.24 11.50
N GLY A 150 -2.49 -6.77 10.42
CA GLY A 150 -3.00 -6.55 9.08
C GLY A 150 -4.24 -7.39 8.78
N ASP A 151 -4.77 -7.19 7.57
CA ASP A 151 -5.88 -7.96 7.02
C ASP A 151 -5.54 -8.32 5.58
N LEU A 152 -5.91 -9.55 5.17
CA LEU A 152 -5.58 -10.12 3.86
C LEU A 152 -6.85 -10.69 3.23
N PRO A 153 -7.37 -10.08 2.15
CA PRO A 153 -8.47 -10.66 1.37
C PRO A 153 -8.07 -12.04 0.81
N ILE A 154 -9.01 -12.98 0.76
CA ILE A 154 -8.78 -14.33 0.22
C ILE A 154 -8.71 -14.32 -1.32
N PHE A 155 -9.29 -13.31 -1.98
CA PHE A 155 -9.42 -13.18 -3.43
C PHE A 155 -8.90 -11.84 -3.92
#